data_AF-A0A2N0R278-F1
#
_entry.id   AF-A0A2N0R278-F1
#
_cell.length_a   1.000
_cell.length_b   1.000
_cell.length_c   1.000
_cell.angle_alpha   90.00
_cell.angle_beta   90.00
_cell.angle_gamma   90.00
#
_symmetry.space_group_name_H-M   'P 1'
#
loop_
_entity.id
_entity.type
_entity.pdbx_description
1 polymer ?
#
loop_
_entity_poly.entity_id
_entity_poly.type
_entity_poly.pdbx_seq_one_letter_code
_entity_poly.pdbx_strand_id
1 'polypeptide(L)'
;MDDRILKRRADENGNLDSHYSLHKDKKTLQELIDYLQNYLIENESQWMEQHFELVHRQSFQFTSLKVIQQFCTNLMAKFPYKIFNSLDFTSIPKKSLVQLIKSDSQMKEIEVWEHVLKWVRPYQKLFKRQFMKIY
;
A
#
# COMPACT_ATOMS: atom_id res chain seq x y z
N MET A 1 -18.70 -14.34 31.89
CA MET A 1 -19.81 -13.44 31.52
C MET A 1 -20.16 -13.79 30.09
N ASP A 2 -21.36 -14.32 29.86
CA ASP A 2 -21.72 -15.13 28.68
C ASP A 2 -22.14 -14.24 27.49
N ASP A 3 -21.46 -14.39 26.35
CA ASP A 3 -21.69 -13.67 25.08
C ASP A 3 -23.11 -13.89 24.48
N ARG A 4 -23.88 -14.80 25.08
CA ARG A 4 -25.27 -15.10 24.69
C ARG A 4 -26.28 -14.00 25.04
N ILE A 5 -25.92 -13.01 25.87
CA ILE A 5 -26.88 -12.00 26.37
C ILE A 5 -27.04 -10.80 25.41
N LEU A 6 -26.13 -10.57 24.45
CA LEU A 6 -26.21 -9.42 23.54
C LEU A 6 -26.99 -9.67 22.24
N LYS A 7 -27.75 -10.77 22.13
CA LYS A 7 -28.50 -11.12 20.90
C LYS A 7 -30.03 -11.00 21.04
N ARG A 8 -30.53 -9.85 21.52
CA ARG A 8 -31.96 -9.52 21.49
C ARG A 8 -32.26 -8.34 20.55
N ARG A 9 -32.50 -8.72 19.28
CA ARG A 9 -33.48 -8.27 18.24
C ARG A 9 -33.99 -6.81 18.26
N ALA A 10 -33.99 -6.19 17.08
CA ALA A 10 -35.22 -5.71 16.41
C ALA A 10 -34.92 -4.93 15.12
N ASP A 11 -35.69 -5.15 14.08
CA ASP A 11 -36.61 -4.19 13.46
C ASP A 11 -38.03 -4.75 13.70
N GLU A 12 -39.17 -4.08 13.56
CA GLU A 12 -39.54 -2.72 13.13
C GLU A 12 -39.68 -1.74 14.34
N ASN A 13 -39.25 -2.19 15.55
CA ASN A 13 -39.53 -1.58 16.86
C ASN A 13 -38.28 -1.41 17.78
N GLY A 14 -37.05 -1.33 17.24
CA GLY A 14 -35.81 -1.24 18.05
C GLY A 14 -34.56 -1.74 17.33
N ASN A 15 -34.03 -0.93 16.40
CA ASN A 15 -33.07 -1.34 15.38
C ASN A 15 -31.72 -1.96 15.89
N LEU A 16 -31.57 -3.29 15.85
CA LEU A 16 -30.35 -4.08 16.10
C LEU A 16 -30.02 -5.08 14.96
N ASP A 17 -31.00 -5.48 14.14
CA ASP A 17 -30.80 -6.51 13.11
C ASP A 17 -30.10 -5.99 11.84
N SER A 18 -30.37 -4.74 11.44
CA SER A 18 -29.67 -4.12 10.30
C SER A 18 -28.17 -3.92 10.56
N HIS A 19 -27.80 -3.47 11.77
CA HIS A 19 -26.41 -3.27 12.16
C HIS A 19 -25.65 -4.60 12.27
N TYR A 20 -26.27 -5.65 12.82
CA TYR A 20 -25.67 -6.98 12.91
C TYR A 20 -25.49 -7.62 11.52
N SER A 21 -26.46 -7.48 10.61
CA SER A 21 -26.33 -7.96 9.23
C SER A 21 -25.20 -7.25 8.49
N LEU A 22 -25.16 -5.92 8.54
CA LEU A 22 -24.09 -5.12 7.92
C LEU A 22 -22.71 -5.47 8.48
N HIS A 23 -22.60 -5.72 9.78
CA HIS A 23 -21.33 -6.12 10.41
C HIS A 23 -20.89 -7.51 9.95
N LYS A 24 -21.82 -8.45 9.83
CA LYS A 24 -21.56 -9.80 9.33
C LYS A 24 -21.11 -9.77 7.87
N ASP A 25 -21.80 -9.02 7.03
CA ASP A 25 -21.48 -8.88 5.61
C ASP A 25 -20.10 -8.24 5.41
N LYS A 26 -19.78 -7.21 6.19
CA LYS A 26 -18.45 -6.58 6.20
C LYS A 26 -17.35 -7.57 6.60
N LYS A 27 -17.59 -8.42 7.61
CA LYS A 27 -16.62 -9.42 8.06
C LYS A 27 -16.37 -10.48 6.98
N THR A 28 -17.44 -11.02 6.40
CA THR A 28 -17.34 -12.01 5.31
C THR A 28 -16.64 -11.44 4.09
N LEU A 29 -16.88 -10.17 3.76
CA LEU A 29 -16.15 -9.49 2.68
C LEU A 29 -14.66 -9.35 3.00
N GLN A 30 -14.29 -9.02 4.24
CA GLN A 30 -12.87 -8.93 4.62
C GLN A 30 -12.18 -10.29 4.57
N GLU A 31 -12.84 -11.37 5.01
CA GLU A 31 -12.31 -12.74 4.90
C GLU A 31 -12.05 -13.14 3.44
N LEU A 32 -12.96 -12.79 2.53
CA LEU A 32 -12.77 -13.00 1.09
C LEU A 32 -11.60 -12.18 0.54
N ILE A 33 -11.50 -10.90 0.93
CA ILE A 33 -10.39 -10.03 0.53
C ILE A 33 -9.06 -10.59 1.02
N ASP A 34 -8.98 -11.06 2.26
CA ASP A 34 -7.76 -11.64 2.82
C ASP A 34 -7.37 -12.95 2.12
N TYR A 35 -8.36 -13.81 1.81
CA TYR A 35 -8.13 -15.00 1.01
C TYR A 35 -7.55 -14.67 -0.38
N LEU A 36 -8.16 -13.72 -1.10
CA LEU A 36 -7.68 -13.33 -2.42
C LEU A 36 -6.28 -12.71 -2.39
N GLN A 37 -5.97 -11.91 -1.37
CA GLN A 37 -4.62 -11.35 -1.21
C GLN A 37 -3.57 -12.45 -1.02
N ASN A 38 -3.84 -13.43 -0.16
CA ASN A 38 -2.92 -14.56 0.06
C ASN A 38 -2.76 -15.38 -1.22
N TYR A 39 -3.87 -15.67 -1.92
CA TYR A 39 -3.85 -16.39 -3.19
C TYR A 39 -2.99 -15.69 -4.24
N LEU A 40 -3.12 -14.36 -4.39
CA LEU A 40 -2.31 -13.59 -5.32
C LEU A 40 -0.82 -13.63 -4.96
N ILE A 41 -0.47 -13.53 -3.67
CA ILE A 41 0.92 -13.60 -3.25
C ILE A 41 1.51 -15.00 -3.50
N GLU A 42 0.76 -16.05 -3.20
CA GLU A 42 1.22 -17.43 -3.37
C GLU A 42 1.40 -17.82 -4.84
N ASN A 43 0.48 -17.38 -5.71
CA ASN A 43 0.44 -17.83 -7.11
C ASN A 43 1.06 -16.82 -8.09
N GLU A 44 0.98 -15.52 -7.80
CA GLU A 44 1.35 -14.43 -8.73
C GLU A 44 2.48 -13.54 -8.17
N SER A 45 3.20 -13.98 -7.12
CA SER A 45 4.32 -13.22 -6.53
C SER A 45 5.33 -12.72 -7.56
N GLN A 46 5.72 -13.55 -8.53
CA GLN A 46 6.67 -13.17 -9.56
C GLN A 46 6.14 -12.03 -10.44
N TRP A 47 4.87 -12.10 -10.85
CA TRP A 47 4.23 -11.03 -11.60
C TRP A 47 4.12 -9.74 -10.77
N MET A 48 3.80 -9.87 -9.47
CA MET A 48 3.72 -8.76 -8.54
C MET A 48 5.08 -8.09 -8.30
N GLU A 49 6.18 -8.86 -8.26
CA GLU A 49 7.54 -8.35 -8.18
C GLU A 49 7.92 -7.58 -9.45
N GLN A 50 7.57 -8.09 -10.63
CA GLN A 50 7.82 -7.42 -11.90
C GLN A 50 7.02 -6.12 -12.05
N HIS A 51 5.79 -6.10 -11.54
CA HIS A 51 4.89 -4.95 -11.59
C HIS A 51 4.77 -4.24 -10.23
N PHE A 52 5.88 -4.21 -9.48
CA PHE A 52 5.90 -3.73 -8.10
C PHE A 52 5.27 -2.34 -7.93
N GLU A 53 5.56 -1.39 -8.83
CA GLU A 53 5.03 -0.03 -8.74
C GLU A 53 3.51 0.01 -8.78
N LEU A 54 2.91 -0.75 -9.71
CA LEU A 54 1.47 -0.85 -9.84
C LEU A 54 0.86 -1.47 -8.59
N VAL A 55 1.42 -2.60 -8.12
CA VAL A 55 0.93 -3.32 -6.94
C VAL A 55 1.04 -2.47 -5.69
N HIS A 56 2.17 -1.79 -5.47
CA HIS A 56 2.37 -0.88 -4.36
C HIS A 56 1.40 0.30 -4.45
N ARG A 57 1.28 0.96 -5.60
CA ARG A 57 0.37 2.10 -5.76
C ARG A 57 -1.08 1.71 -5.47
N GLN A 58 -1.55 0.59 -6.01
CA GLN A 58 -2.92 0.12 -5.79
C GLN A 58 -3.13 -0.33 -4.34
N SER A 59 -2.22 -1.10 -3.75
CA SER A 59 -2.38 -1.60 -2.40
C SER A 59 -2.50 -0.49 -1.37
N PHE A 60 -1.73 0.60 -1.51
CA PHE A 60 -1.79 1.75 -0.62
C PHE A 60 -2.97 2.71 -0.88
N GLN A 61 -3.70 2.56 -2.00
CA GLN A 61 -4.98 3.26 -2.21
C GLN A 61 -6.12 2.62 -1.41
N PHE A 62 -6.07 1.31 -1.15
CA PHE A 62 -7.13 0.57 -0.48
C PHE A 62 -6.71 0.12 0.92
N THR A 63 -7.36 0.64 1.96
CA THR A 63 -7.04 0.29 3.35
C THR A 63 -7.34 -1.17 3.72
N SER A 64 -8.13 -1.88 2.91
CA SER A 64 -8.46 -3.30 3.08
C SER A 64 -7.34 -4.24 2.63
N LEU A 65 -6.40 -3.78 1.79
CA LEU A 65 -5.34 -4.61 1.19
C LEU A 65 -4.07 -4.71 2.05
N LYS A 66 -4.25 -4.98 3.36
CA LYS A 66 -3.15 -4.95 4.33
C LYS A 66 -2.08 -6.02 4.08
N VAL A 67 -2.47 -7.20 3.61
CA VAL A 67 -1.54 -8.31 3.36
C VAL A 67 -0.62 -7.95 2.18
N ILE A 68 -1.18 -7.39 1.10
CA ILE A 68 -0.39 -6.93 -0.04
C ILE A 68 0.49 -5.72 0.35
N GLN A 69 0.01 -4.79 1.17
CA GLN A 69 0.84 -3.70 1.69
C GLN A 69 2.05 -4.22 2.48
N GLN A 70 1.85 -5.25 3.30
CA GLN A 70 2.92 -5.91 4.04
C GLN A 70 3.91 -6.61 3.10
N PHE A 71 3.41 -7.31 2.08
CA PHE A 71 4.24 -7.91 1.03
C PHE A 71 5.12 -6.86 0.33
N CYS A 72 4.53 -5.73 -0.10
CA CYS A 72 5.28 -4.63 -0.71
C CYS A 72 6.35 -4.06 0.23
N THR A 73 6.01 -3.85 1.50
CA THR A 73 6.93 -3.34 2.51
C THR A 73 8.11 -4.29 2.72
N ASN A 74 7.84 -5.60 2.77
CA ASN A 74 8.87 -6.63 2.93
C ASN A 74 9.80 -6.70 1.70
N LEU A 75 9.25 -6.61 0.49
CA LEU A 75 10.05 -6.56 -0.74
C LEU A 75 10.97 -5.33 -0.78
N MET A 76 10.43 -4.16 -0.40
CA MET A 76 11.20 -2.92 -0.29
C MET A 76 12.36 -3.03 0.70
N ALA A 77 12.11 -3.60 1.88
CA ALA A 77 13.15 -3.79 2.90
C ALA A 77 14.20 -4.82 2.48
N LYS A 78 13.78 -5.92 1.82
CA LYS A 78 14.67 -7.02 1.43
C LYS A 78 15.51 -6.68 0.20
N PHE A 79 14.95 -5.95 -0.76
CA PHE A 79 15.59 -5.66 -2.03
C PHE A 79 15.47 -4.17 -2.43
N PRO A 80 15.95 -3.24 -1.58
CA PRO A 80 15.82 -1.81 -1.86
C PRO A 80 16.44 -1.43 -3.21
N TYR A 81 17.56 -2.05 -3.59
CA TYR A 81 18.24 -1.82 -4.86
C TYR A 81 17.37 -2.12 -6.08
N LYS A 82 16.52 -3.16 -6.04
CA LYS A 82 15.61 -3.50 -7.15
C LYS A 82 14.56 -2.40 -7.33
N ILE A 83 14.06 -1.86 -6.22
CA ILE A 83 13.05 -0.81 -6.21
C ILE A 83 13.65 0.51 -6.71
N PHE A 84 14.82 0.90 -6.21
CA PHE A 84 15.51 2.11 -6.63
C PHE A 84 15.93 2.10 -8.10
N ASN A 85 16.29 0.94 -8.64
CA ASN A 85 16.64 0.76 -10.05
C ASN A 85 15.44 0.51 -10.97
N SER A 86 14.22 0.43 -10.44
CA SER A 86 13.02 0.27 -11.27
C SER A 86 12.75 1.53 -12.09
N LEU A 87 12.25 1.37 -13.32
CA LEU A 87 11.92 2.47 -14.22
C LEU A 87 10.94 3.47 -13.60
N ASP A 88 10.03 2.96 -12.76
CA ASP A 88 8.92 3.73 -12.20
C ASP A 88 9.15 4.20 -10.76
N PHE A 89 10.38 4.12 -10.25
CA PHE A 89 10.72 4.56 -8.89
C PHE A 89 10.28 6.01 -8.59
N THR A 90 10.31 6.88 -9.60
CA THR A 90 9.88 8.29 -9.45
C THR A 90 8.39 8.46 -9.12
N SER A 91 7.58 7.42 -9.33
CA SER A 91 6.15 7.38 -9.02
C SER A 91 5.83 6.98 -7.58
N ILE A 92 6.84 6.54 -6.80
CA ILE A 92 6.64 6.16 -5.41
C ILE A 92 6.22 7.38 -4.57
N PRO A 93 5.14 7.28 -3.77
CA PRO A 93 4.72 8.35 -2.87
C PRO A 93 5.80 8.71 -1.85
N LYS A 94 5.92 10.01 -1.53
CA LYS A 94 6.88 10.53 -0.54
C LYS A 94 6.87 9.76 0.79
N LYS A 95 5.69 9.36 1.28
CA LYS A 95 5.56 8.61 2.54
C LYS A 95 6.30 7.26 2.48
N SER A 96 6.08 6.51 1.40
CA SER A 96 6.74 5.22 1.16
C SER A 96 8.24 5.39 0.94
N LEU A 97 8.67 6.45 0.26
CA LEU A 97 10.09 6.78 0.11
C LEU A 97 10.76 7.05 1.46
N VAL A 98 10.12 7.84 2.34
CA VAL A 98 10.64 8.10 3.69
C VAL A 98 10.73 6.80 4.50
N GLN A 99 9.75 5.91 4.36
CA GLN A 99 9.80 4.60 5.01
C GLN A 99 10.95 3.73 4.49
N LEU A 100 11.18 3.72 3.17
CA LEU A 100 12.27 2.99 2.51
C LEU A 100 13.65 3.46 2.97
N ILE A 101 13.83 4.77 3.14
CA ILE A 101 15.09 5.36 3.60
C ILE A 101 15.31 5.08 5.10
N LYS A 102 14.23 5.03 5.89
CA LYS A 102 14.30 4.75 7.33
C LYS A 102 14.49 3.27 7.65
N SER A 103 13.96 2.37 6.83
CA SER A 103 14.29 0.96 6.93
C SER A 103 15.76 0.81 6.58
N ASP A 104 16.55 0.19 7.45
CA ASP A 104 17.98 -0.06 7.29
C ASP A 104 18.26 -0.66 5.91
N SER A 105 18.53 0.22 4.94
CA SER A 105 18.66 -0.19 3.56
C SER A 105 20.03 -0.81 3.46
N GLN A 106 20.13 -2.04 2.96
CA GLN A 106 21.43 -2.68 2.71
C GLN A 106 22.29 -1.98 1.63
N MET A 107 21.94 -0.73 1.26
CA MET A 107 22.62 0.12 0.29
C MET A 107 23.47 1.17 1.00
N LYS A 108 24.52 1.64 0.32
CA LYS A 108 25.33 2.73 0.86
C LYS A 108 24.52 4.02 0.87
N GLU A 109 24.70 4.83 1.91
CA GLU A 109 23.99 6.11 2.06
C GLU A 109 24.14 7.01 0.81
N ILE A 110 25.34 7.06 0.21
CA ILE A 110 25.59 7.82 -1.02
C ILE A 110 24.71 7.36 -2.20
N GLU A 111 24.48 6.04 -2.34
CA GLU A 111 23.64 5.47 -3.40
C GLU A 111 22.17 5.83 -3.16
N VAL A 112 21.73 5.82 -1.90
CA VAL A 112 20.38 6.23 -1.52
C VAL A 112 20.16 7.71 -1.89
N TRP A 113 21.10 8.59 -1.53
CA TRP A 113 21.01 10.02 -1.86
C TRP A 113 21.00 10.30 -3.36
N GLU A 114 21.78 9.56 -4.16
CA GLU A 114 21.73 9.67 -5.62
C GLU A 114 20.34 9.33 -6.19
N HIS A 115 19.68 8.30 -5.68
CA HIS A 115 18.33 7.94 -6.09
C HIS A 115 17.29 8.96 -5.64
N VAL A 116 17.41 9.50 -4.41
CA VAL A 116 16.56 10.60 -3.94
C VAL A 116 16.70 11.82 -4.84
N LEU A 117 17.91 12.18 -5.26
CA LEU A 117 18.12 13.28 -6.21
C LEU A 117 17.47 12.99 -7.57
N LYS A 118 17.58 11.75 -8.10
CA LYS A 118 16.87 11.33 -9.32
C LYS A 118 15.35 11.47 -9.17
N TRP A 119 14.79 11.12 -8.00
CA TRP A 119 13.36 11.26 -7.68
C TRP A 119 12.90 12.72 -7.67
N VAL A 120 13.72 13.66 -7.18
CA VAL A 120 13.37 15.09 -7.12
C VAL A 120 13.54 15.82 -8.47
N ARG A 121 14.39 15.33 -9.38
CA ARG A 121 14.71 15.99 -10.67
C ARG A 121 13.48 16.33 -11.55
N PRO A 122 12.48 15.45 -11.72
CA PRO A 122 11.25 15.80 -12.46
C PRO A 122 10.55 17.02 -11.88
N TYR A 123 10.46 17.11 -10.55
CA TYR A 123 9.82 18.24 -9.85
C TYR A 123 10.59 19.55 -10.06
N GLN A 124 11.92 19.51 -10.07
CA GLN A 124 12.75 20.69 -10.38
C GLN A 124 12.61 21.15 -11.83
N LYS A 125 12.53 20.22 -12.78
CA LYS A 125 12.26 20.55 -14.20
C LYS A 125 10.86 21.14 -14.37
N LEU A 126 9.85 20.60 -13.68
CA LEU A 126 8.48 21.12 -13.69
C LEU A 126 8.43 22.52 -13.11
N PHE A 127 9.12 22.78 -12.00
CA PHE A 127 9.26 24.12 -11.42
C PHE A 127 9.92 25.08 -12.42
N LYS A 128 11.07 24.73 -13.01
CA LYS A 128 11.71 25.58 -14.03
C LYS A 128 10.80 25.83 -15.25
N ARG A 129 10.05 24.83 -15.72
CA ARG A 129 9.12 24.96 -16.86
C ARG A 129 7.90 25.83 -16.58
N GLN A 130 7.35 25.79 -15.37
CA GLN A 130 6.19 26.62 -14.99
C GLN A 130 6.58 28.08 -14.73
N PHE A 131 7.78 28.32 -14.19
CA PHE A 131 8.20 29.67 -13.81
C PHE A 131 9.04 30.42 -14.86
N MET A 132 9.75 29.74 -15.77
CA MET A 132 10.48 30.39 -16.89
C MET A 132 9.60 30.69 -18.11
N LYS A 133 8.28 30.55 -18.02
CA LYS A 133 7.31 31.03 -19.04
C LYS A 133 6.68 32.39 -18.70
N ILE A 134 7.11 33.00 -17.60
CA ILE A 134 6.59 34.30 -17.11
C ILE A 134 7.65 35.43 -17.24
N TYR A 135 8.79 35.15 -17.90
CA TYR A 135 9.76 36.16 -18.30
C TYR A 135 10.05 36.04 -19.80
#